data_AF-A0A6P2JJZ0-F1
#
_entry.id   AF-A0A6P2JJZ0-F1
#
_cell.length_a   1.000
_cell.length_b   1.000
_cell.length_c   1.000
_cell.angle_alpha   90.00
_cell.angle_beta   90.00
_cell.angle_gamma   90.00
#
_symmetry.space_group_name_H-M   'P 1'
#
loop_
_entity.id
_entity.type
_entity.pdbx_description
1 polymer ?
#
loop_
_entity_poly.entity_id
_entity_poly.type
_entity_poly.pdbx_seq_one_letter_code
_entity_poly.pdbx_strand_id
1 'polypeptide(L)'
;MIVTVHLFISSDRFRSFEEMRSFIDERYTEDGDGIPSAFMTEVGLHDYEPGCIEAIHRGSPVPVRQLLLGVSWESAWVHAVPADLVADSAIGVFSPNIVTTPENTSLDYVGTYEFDTHTGLTSARPA
;
A
#
# COMPACT_ATOMS: atom_id res chain seq x y z
N MET A 1 20.44 2.90 0.57
CA MET A 1 19.49 2.62 1.69
C MET A 1 18.39 1.75 1.13
N ILE A 2 18.09 0.65 1.80
CA ILE A 2 17.05 -0.30 1.36
C ILE A 2 15.69 0.13 1.93
N VAL A 3 14.68 0.23 1.07
CA VAL A 3 13.29 0.50 1.40
C VAL A 3 12.47 -0.72 1.04
N THR A 4 11.71 -1.24 2.00
CA THR A 4 10.74 -2.31 1.77
C THR A 4 9.39 -1.69 1.43
N VAL A 5 8.71 -2.26 0.44
CA VAL A 5 7.40 -1.81 -0.03
C VAL A 5 6.44 -2.98 -0.08
N HIS A 6 5.32 -2.87 0.63
CA HIS A 6 4.20 -3.80 0.54
C HIS A 6 3.13 -3.20 -0.35
N LEU A 7 2.66 -3.96 -1.34
CA LEU A 7 1.61 -3.52 -2.26
C LEU A 7 0.33 -4.30 -2.03
N PHE A 8 -0.75 -3.58 -1.79
CA PHE A 8 -2.11 -4.09 -1.70
C PHE A 8 -2.97 -3.47 -2.80
N ILE A 9 -3.91 -4.24 -3.34
CA ILE A 9 -4.87 -3.77 -4.33
C ILE A 9 -6.29 -4.18 -3.95
N SER A 10 -7.27 -3.52 -4.54
CA SER A 10 -8.65 -3.98 -4.50
C SER A 10 -9.45 -3.48 -5.71
N SER A 11 -10.55 -4.17 -5.98
CA SER A 11 -11.59 -3.73 -6.90
C SER A 11 -12.90 -3.59 -6.14
N ASP A 12 -13.60 -2.47 -6.35
CA ASP A 12 -14.93 -2.17 -5.81
C ASP A 12 -15.03 -2.17 -4.27
N ARG A 13 -13.88 -2.13 -3.57
CA ARG A 13 -13.82 -2.13 -2.09
C ARG A 13 -14.19 -0.79 -1.48
N PHE A 14 -13.83 0.31 -2.14
CA PHE A 14 -14.04 1.67 -1.66
C PHE A 14 -14.93 2.45 -2.63
N ARG A 15 -15.88 3.22 -2.10
CA ARG A 15 -16.77 4.07 -2.90
C ARG A 15 -16.16 5.44 -3.19
N SER A 16 -15.15 5.83 -2.42
CA SER A 16 -14.45 7.10 -2.57
C SER A 16 -13.04 7.02 -1.98
N PHE A 17 -12.20 7.98 -2.37
CA PHE A 17 -10.87 8.14 -1.79
C PHE A 17 -10.92 8.48 -0.29
N GLU A 18 -11.94 9.22 0.16
CA GLU A 18 -12.13 9.55 1.58
C GLU A 18 -12.45 8.30 2.42
N GLU A 19 -13.26 7.38 1.88
CA GLU A 19 -13.52 6.09 2.53
C GLU A 19 -12.23 5.27 2.64
N MET A 20 -11.43 5.25 1.58
CA MET A 20 -10.13 4.59 1.57
C MET A 20 -9.17 5.19 2.60
N ARG A 21 -9.06 6.53 2.70
CA ARG A 21 -8.25 7.18 3.74
C ARG A 21 -8.76 6.89 5.15
N SER A 22 -10.07 6.86 5.35
CA SER A 22 -10.66 6.47 6.65
C SER A 22 -10.36 5.02 7.04
N PHE A 23 -10.14 4.14 6.07
CA PHE A 23 -9.73 2.75 6.29
C PHE A 23 -8.24 2.64 6.64
N ILE A 24 -7.39 3.52 6.10
CA ILE A 24 -5.92 3.50 6.22
C ILE A 24 -5.43 4.27 7.44
N ASP A 25 -5.92 5.48 7.64
CA ASP A 25 -5.28 6.48 8.50
C ASP A 25 -5.60 6.26 9.97
N GLU A 26 -4.55 6.39 10.81
CA GLU A 26 -4.72 6.48 12.25
C GLU A 26 -5.63 7.66 12.61
N ARG A 27 -6.49 7.45 13.60
CA ARG A 27 -7.28 8.51 14.23
C ARG A 27 -6.69 8.87 15.57
N TYR A 28 -7.05 10.03 16.09
CA TYR A 28 -6.55 10.48 17.39
C TYR A 28 -7.70 10.76 18.34
N THR A 29 -7.54 10.40 19.61
CA THR A 29 -8.40 10.88 20.70
C THR A 29 -8.21 12.39 20.90
N GLU A 30 -9.05 13.00 21.75
CA GLU A 30 -8.87 14.40 22.15
C GLU A 30 -7.54 14.64 22.87
N ASP A 31 -7.01 13.62 23.55
CA ASP A 31 -5.73 13.65 24.25
C ASP A 31 -4.53 13.41 23.32
N GLY A 32 -4.79 13.14 22.03
CA GLY A 32 -3.76 12.88 21.03
C GLY A 32 -3.28 11.43 20.99
N ASP A 33 -3.96 10.51 21.65
CA ASP A 33 -3.63 9.08 21.59
C ASP A 33 -4.04 8.50 20.24
N GLY A 34 -3.12 7.77 19.60
CA GLY A 34 -3.35 7.07 18.35
C GLY A 34 -4.34 5.91 18.50
N ILE A 35 -5.34 5.87 17.63
CA ILE A 35 -6.31 4.80 17.47
C ILE A 35 -6.03 4.14 16.12
N PRO A 36 -5.54 2.88 16.11
CA PRO A 36 -5.24 2.16 14.89
C PRO A 36 -6.46 2.06 13.97
N SER A 37 -6.22 2.22 12.67
CA SER A 37 -7.25 2.03 11.64
C SER A 37 -7.57 0.55 11.43
N ALA A 38 -8.59 0.28 10.63
CA ALA A 38 -8.92 -1.09 10.23
C ALA A 38 -7.76 -1.73 9.44
N PHE A 39 -7.20 -0.99 8.48
CA PHE A 39 -6.04 -1.46 7.71
C PHE A 39 -4.85 -1.77 8.61
N MET A 40 -4.51 -0.87 9.54
CA MET A 40 -3.42 -1.07 10.50
C MET A 40 -3.58 -2.34 11.31
N THR A 41 -4.80 -2.58 11.80
CA THR A 41 -5.13 -3.78 12.58
C THR A 41 -5.01 -5.04 11.71
N GLU A 42 -5.52 -4.99 10.48
CA GLU A 42 -5.52 -6.12 9.54
C GLU A 42 -4.10 -6.55 9.14
N VAL A 43 -3.24 -5.60 8.78
CA VAL A 43 -1.88 -5.90 8.29
C VAL A 43 -0.84 -6.01 9.41
N GLY A 44 -1.25 -5.79 10.66
CA GLY A 44 -0.36 -5.72 11.81
C GLY A 44 0.69 -4.62 11.62
N LEU A 45 0.22 -3.40 11.34
CA LEU A 45 1.07 -2.23 11.09
C LEU A 45 1.69 -1.72 12.41
N HIS A 46 2.98 -1.44 12.38
CA HIS A 46 3.72 -0.76 13.44
C HIS A 46 4.56 0.39 12.90
N ASP A 47 5.04 1.26 13.81
CA ASP A 47 5.85 2.44 13.50
C ASP A 47 5.20 3.35 12.46
N TYR A 48 3.91 3.67 12.71
CA TYR A 48 3.09 4.44 11.78
C TYR A 48 3.74 5.78 11.41
N GLU A 49 4.10 5.88 10.14
CA GLU A 49 4.55 7.10 9.48
C GLU A 49 3.60 7.37 8.31
N PRO A 50 2.69 8.38 8.42
CA PRO A 50 1.69 8.68 7.39
C PRO A 50 2.33 9.06 6.05
N GLY A 51 3.51 9.69 6.06
CA GLY A 51 4.25 10.03 4.84
C GLY A 51 4.78 8.81 4.09
N CYS A 52 4.71 7.63 4.70
CA CYS A 52 5.17 6.37 4.14
C CYS A 52 4.00 5.41 3.82
N ILE A 53 2.82 5.97 3.51
CA ILE A 53 1.70 5.23 2.90
C ILE A 53 1.17 5.98 1.68
N GLU A 54 1.31 5.37 0.51
CA GLU A 54 0.72 5.84 -0.75
C GLU A 54 -0.66 5.21 -0.93
N ALA A 55 -1.68 6.01 -1.25
CA ALA A 55 -3.04 5.53 -1.48
C ALA A 55 -3.57 6.08 -2.79
N ILE A 56 -4.15 5.22 -3.62
CA ILE A 56 -4.65 5.57 -4.95
C ILE A 56 -6.05 4.99 -5.11
N HIS A 57 -6.99 5.80 -5.60
CA HIS A 57 -8.35 5.36 -5.94
C HIS A 57 -8.81 6.01 -7.24
N ARG A 58 -9.30 5.22 -8.21
CA ARG A 58 -9.77 5.66 -9.53
C ARG A 58 -11.27 5.49 -9.75
N GLY A 59 -11.98 4.79 -8.85
CA GLY A 59 -13.42 4.55 -8.92
C GLY A 59 -13.88 3.57 -10.01
N SER A 60 -12.97 3.03 -10.82
CA SER A 60 -13.23 1.92 -11.74
C SER A 60 -11.95 1.11 -11.97
N PRO A 61 -12.04 -0.23 -12.12
CA PRO A 61 -10.86 -1.06 -12.29
C PRO A 61 -10.09 -0.78 -13.58
N VAL A 62 -8.77 -0.68 -13.47
CA VAL A 62 -7.82 -0.53 -14.58
C VAL A 62 -6.65 -1.50 -14.38
N PRO A 63 -5.81 -1.77 -15.39
CA PRO A 63 -4.59 -2.55 -15.19
C PRO A 63 -3.75 -1.94 -14.05
N VAL A 64 -3.30 -2.77 -13.10
CA VAL A 64 -2.57 -2.27 -11.91
C VAL A 64 -1.33 -1.48 -12.31
N ARG A 65 -0.61 -1.92 -13.36
CA ARG A 65 0.55 -1.17 -13.89
C ARG A 65 0.20 0.25 -14.33
N GLN A 66 -1.02 0.48 -14.84
CA GLN A 66 -1.53 1.81 -15.20
C GLN A 66 -1.95 2.59 -13.95
N LEU A 67 -2.57 1.93 -12.97
CA LEU A 67 -2.94 2.52 -11.69
C LEU A 67 -1.73 3.12 -10.96
N LEU A 68 -0.57 2.46 -11.12
CA LEU A 68 0.69 2.75 -10.45
C LEU A 68 1.63 3.68 -11.23
N LEU A 69 1.19 4.34 -12.28
CA LEU A 69 2.02 5.33 -12.98
C LEU A 69 2.08 6.65 -12.19
N GLY A 70 3.28 7.22 -12.05
CA GLY A 70 3.51 8.52 -11.39
C GLY A 70 3.54 8.49 -9.87
N VAL A 71 3.56 7.30 -9.29
CA VAL A 71 3.53 7.07 -7.83
C VAL A 71 4.92 7.04 -7.23
N SER A 72 4.98 7.18 -5.91
CA SER A 72 6.19 6.89 -5.14
C SER A 72 6.71 5.50 -5.48
N TRP A 73 7.97 5.42 -5.89
CA TRP A 73 8.63 4.17 -6.32
C TRP A 73 8.04 3.52 -7.56
N GLU A 74 7.50 4.24 -8.55
CA GLU A 74 6.97 3.65 -9.80
C GLU A 74 7.84 2.51 -10.39
N SER A 75 9.17 2.67 -10.37
CA SER A 75 10.14 1.68 -10.85
C SER A 75 10.06 0.32 -10.13
N ALA A 76 9.53 0.31 -8.90
CA ALA A 76 9.16 -0.86 -8.12
C ALA A 76 8.07 -1.68 -8.75
N TRP A 77 6.97 -1.01 -9.06
CA TRP A 77 5.71 -1.67 -9.21
C TRP A 77 5.42 -1.97 -10.67
N VAL A 78 5.76 -1.04 -11.58
CA VAL A 78 5.30 -1.08 -12.98
C VAL A 78 5.81 -2.31 -13.75
N HIS A 79 6.96 -2.88 -13.34
CA HIS A 79 7.54 -4.06 -13.98
C HIS A 79 7.49 -5.34 -13.13
N ALA A 80 7.43 -5.21 -11.80
CA ALA A 80 7.45 -6.36 -10.90
C ALA A 80 6.05 -6.89 -10.55
N VAL A 81 5.00 -6.11 -10.82
CA VAL A 81 3.60 -6.54 -10.64
C VAL A 81 3.13 -7.36 -11.85
N PRO A 82 2.39 -8.47 -11.66
CA PRO A 82 1.81 -9.24 -12.77
C PRO A 82 0.98 -8.37 -13.72
N ALA A 83 1.08 -8.64 -15.02
CA ALA A 83 0.52 -7.77 -16.06
C ALA A 83 -1.01 -7.90 -16.22
N ASP A 84 -1.59 -8.96 -15.68
CA ASP A 84 -2.99 -9.35 -15.77
C ASP A 84 -3.85 -8.85 -14.60
N LEU A 85 -3.23 -8.26 -13.56
CA LEU A 85 -3.97 -7.70 -12.43
C LEU A 85 -4.70 -6.42 -12.83
N VAL A 86 -5.95 -6.33 -12.35
CA VAL A 86 -6.81 -5.15 -12.45
C VAL A 86 -7.28 -4.74 -11.07
N ALA A 87 -7.33 -3.44 -10.83
CA ALA A 87 -7.78 -2.86 -9.57
C ALA A 87 -8.26 -1.43 -9.78
N ASP A 88 -9.16 -0.95 -8.91
CA ASP A 88 -9.52 0.47 -8.87
C ASP A 88 -8.78 1.23 -7.76
N SER A 89 -8.16 0.49 -6.83
CA SER A 89 -7.51 1.05 -5.66
C SER A 89 -6.21 0.30 -5.36
N ALA A 90 -5.19 1.04 -4.91
CA ALA A 90 -3.90 0.49 -4.48
C ALA A 90 -3.38 1.20 -3.24
N ILE A 91 -2.75 0.45 -2.35
CA ILE A 91 -2.07 0.94 -1.15
C ILE A 91 -0.62 0.44 -1.18
N GLY A 92 0.32 1.37 -1.18
CA GLY A 92 1.74 1.10 -0.97
C GLY A 92 2.13 1.48 0.45
N VAL A 93 2.70 0.54 1.21
CA VAL A 93 3.24 0.79 2.55
C VAL A 93 4.76 0.67 2.49
N PHE A 94 5.46 1.73 2.89
CA PHE A 94 6.93 1.80 2.83
C PHE A 94 7.55 1.88 4.22
N SER A 95 8.79 1.40 4.35
CA SER A 95 9.61 1.68 5.54
C SER A 95 9.65 3.20 5.85
N PRO A 96 9.55 3.63 7.12
CA PRO A 96 9.77 2.84 8.34
C PRO A 96 8.56 2.04 8.82
N ASN A 97 7.39 2.14 8.20
CA ASN A 97 6.23 1.32 8.56
C ASN A 97 6.59 -0.17 8.47
N ILE A 98 6.19 -0.94 9.48
CA ILE A 98 6.40 -2.40 9.54
C ILE A 98 5.07 -3.10 9.37
N VAL A 99 4.98 -3.98 8.37
CA VAL A 99 3.81 -4.84 8.11
C VAL A 99 4.16 -6.27 8.52
N THR A 100 3.40 -6.86 9.43
CA THR A 100 3.72 -8.19 10.00
C THR A 100 2.79 -9.30 9.49
N THR A 101 1.56 -8.97 9.12
CA THR A 101 0.57 -9.92 8.61
C THR A 101 -0.11 -9.39 7.36
N PRO A 102 0.62 -9.18 6.25
CA PRO A 102 0.06 -8.57 5.05
C PRO A 102 -1.15 -9.35 4.50
N GLU A 103 -1.23 -10.66 4.78
CA GLU A 103 -2.22 -11.55 4.14
C GLU A 103 -3.55 -11.57 4.90
N ASN A 104 -3.62 -10.92 6.06
CA ASN A 104 -4.78 -10.88 6.94
C ASN A 104 -5.68 -9.66 6.68
N THR A 105 -5.56 -9.04 5.50
CA THR A 105 -6.38 -7.88 5.11
C THR A 105 -7.52 -8.24 4.20
N SER A 106 -8.54 -7.38 4.18
CA SER A 106 -9.66 -7.43 3.23
C SER A 106 -9.29 -7.02 1.79
N LEU A 107 -8.00 -6.76 1.54
CA LEU A 107 -7.43 -6.42 0.24
C LEU A 107 -6.62 -7.58 -0.33
N ASP A 108 -6.39 -7.56 -1.65
CA ASP A 108 -5.48 -8.51 -2.28
C ASP A 108 -4.03 -8.03 -2.07
N TYR A 109 -3.23 -8.80 -1.35
CA TYR A 109 -1.80 -8.54 -1.25
C TYR A 109 -1.08 -9.03 -2.50
N VAL A 110 -0.32 -8.13 -3.13
CA VAL A 110 0.39 -8.42 -4.39
C VAL A 110 1.80 -8.93 -4.12
N GLY A 111 2.44 -8.43 -3.06
CA GLY A 111 3.79 -8.83 -2.70
C GLY A 111 4.60 -7.74 -2.00
N THR A 112 5.84 -8.11 -1.68
CA THR A 112 6.84 -7.21 -1.11
C THR A 112 7.99 -6.98 -2.08
N TYR A 113 8.50 -5.76 -2.08
CA TYR A 113 9.54 -5.30 -3.00
C TYR A 113 10.59 -4.51 -2.23
N GLU A 114 11.86 -4.74 -2.53
CA GLU A 114 12.98 -4.04 -1.89
C GLU A 114 13.68 -3.14 -2.91
N PHE A 115 14.00 -1.91 -2.48
CA PHE A 115 14.65 -0.90 -3.30
C PHE A 115 15.89 -0.38 -2.62
N ASP A 116 17.01 -0.38 -3.32
CA ASP A 116 18.07 0.53 -2.96
C ASP A 116 17.81 1.89 -3.61
N THR A 117 17.77 2.93 -2.79
CA THR A 117 17.62 4.34 -3.19
C THR A 117 18.62 4.83 -4.25
N HIS A 118 19.77 4.16 -4.41
CA HIS A 118 20.79 4.51 -5.40
C HIS A 118 20.75 3.64 -6.65
N THR A 119 20.34 2.36 -6.53
CA THR A 119 20.44 1.40 -7.64
C THR A 119 19.08 0.87 -8.15
N GLY A 120 17.97 1.16 -7.47
CA GLY A 120 16.62 0.76 -7.86
C GLY A 120 16.17 -0.56 -7.23
N LEU A 121 15.30 -1.29 -7.93
CA LEU A 121 14.73 -2.57 -7.46
C LEU A 121 15.85 -3.59 -7.19
N THR A 122 15.93 -4.09 -5.97
CA THR A 122 16.89 -5.12 -5.56
C THR A 122 16.24 -6.50 -5.41
N SER A 123 14.95 -6.55 -5.03
CA SER A 123 14.23 -7.81 -4.85
C SER A 123 12.72 -7.63 -5.04
N ALA A 124 12.06 -8.63 -5.60
CA ALA A 124 10.60 -8.70 -5.73
C ALA A 124 10.13 -10.08 -5.27
N ARG A 125 9.19 -10.10 -4.34
CA ARG A 125 8.60 -11.31 -3.76
C ARG A 125 7.07 -11.22 -3.89
N PRO A 126 6.49 -11.72 -4.99
CA PRO A 126 5.04 -11.77 -5.15
C PRO A 126 4.42 -12.69 -4.10
N ALA A 127 3.16 -12.40 -3.77
CA ALA A 127 2.32 -13.22 -2.90
C ALA A 127 1.90 -14.56 -3.54
#